data_AF-A0A6F8XWS2-F1
#
_entry.id   AF-A0A6F8XWS2-F1
#
_cell.length_a   1.000
_cell.length_b   1.000
_cell.length_c   1.000
_cell.angle_alpha   90.00
_cell.angle_beta   90.00
_cell.angle_gamma   90.00
#
_symmetry.space_group_name_H-M   'P 1'
#
loop_
_entity.id
_entity.type
_entity.pdbx_description
1 polymer ?
#
loop_
_entity_poly.entity_id
_entity_poly.type
_entity_poly.pdbx_seq_one_letter_code
_entity_poly.pdbx_strand_id
1 'polypeptide(L)'
;MKIWWEFRCDLNHRWAVMAEEAEGEPPEEEATCPVDGALAVTATPQRPADRVSVSIVPAARVTDPVRKLVGHESEYYLEISSPDSSRMKRSAMTLSWDEAIRKASLFEQAPWDLAAARWARAGLDRSQNPLME
;
A
#
# COMPACT_ATOMS: atom_id res chain seq x y z
N MET A 1 -7.43 8.49 8.95
CA MET A 1 -7.61 8.32 7.48
C MET A 1 -6.58 9.22 6.86
N LYS A 2 -5.81 8.72 5.88
CA LYS A 2 -4.78 9.56 5.26
C LYS A 2 -5.41 10.70 4.46
N ILE A 3 -4.75 11.84 4.47
CA ILE A 3 -5.08 13.00 3.64
C ILE A 3 -3.80 13.51 2.98
N TRP A 4 -3.89 13.82 1.70
CA TRP A 4 -2.81 14.47 0.96
C TRP A 4 -3.01 15.97 1.07
N TRP A 5 -2.02 16.68 1.57
CA TRP A 5 -2.00 18.13 1.54
C TRP A 5 -1.16 18.60 0.37
N GLU A 6 -1.78 19.29 -0.59
CA GLU A 6 -1.07 19.97 -1.67
C GLU A 6 -0.78 21.41 -1.28
N PHE A 7 0.50 21.74 -1.24
CA PHE A 7 0.98 23.07 -0.94
C PHE A 7 1.47 23.81 -2.17
N ARG A 8 1.43 25.14 -2.10
CA ARG A 8 2.00 26.03 -3.10
C ARG A 8 2.55 27.28 -2.43
N CYS A 9 3.77 27.70 -2.76
CA CYS A 9 4.32 29.00 -2.33
C CYS A 9 4.00 30.12 -3.34
N ASP A 10 4.35 31.35 -2.99
CA ASP A 10 4.19 32.55 -3.83
C ASP A 10 4.95 32.47 -5.16
N LEU A 11 6.10 31.78 -5.18
CA LEU A 11 6.88 31.46 -6.39
C LEU A 11 6.32 30.28 -7.21
N ASN A 12 5.14 29.76 -6.84
CA ASN A 12 4.45 28.66 -7.54
C ASN A 12 5.18 27.31 -7.50
N HIS A 13 6.15 27.12 -6.61
CA HIS A 13 6.63 25.77 -6.26
C HIS A 13 5.49 24.98 -5.60
N ARG A 14 5.40 23.68 -5.90
CA ARG A 14 4.37 22.78 -5.38
C ARG A 14 5.00 21.56 -4.73
N TRP A 15 4.41 21.12 -3.63
CA TRP A 15 4.79 19.88 -2.96
C TRP A 15 3.57 19.28 -2.28
N ALA A 16 3.67 18.00 -1.91
CA ALA A 16 2.61 17.31 -1.22
C ALA A 16 3.17 16.53 -0.03
N VAL A 17 2.40 16.51 1.06
CA VAL A 17 2.68 15.70 2.25
C VAL A 17 1.47 14.83 2.55
N MET A 18 1.70 13.68 3.18
CA MET A 18 0.63 12.77 3.59
C MET A 18 0.55 12.78 5.12
N ALA A 19 -0.57 13.25 5.65
CA ALA A 19 -0.85 13.35 7.09
C ALA A 19 -2.02 12.46 7.49
N GLU A 20 -2.23 12.26 8.79
CA GLU A 20 -3.51 11.73 9.28
C GLU A 20 -4.57 12.84 9.33
N GLU A 21 -5.76 12.58 8.81
CA GLU A 21 -6.89 13.55 8.82
C GLU A 21 -7.28 13.99 10.24
N ALA A 22 -7.00 13.18 11.26
CA ALA A 22 -7.28 13.51 12.65
C ALA A 22 -6.34 14.60 13.22
N GLU A 23 -5.21 14.87 12.59
CA GLU A 23 -4.19 15.82 13.06
C GLU A 23 -4.50 17.27 12.67
N GLY A 24 -5.48 17.50 11.77
CA GLY A 24 -5.87 18.83 11.31
C GLY A 24 -4.99 19.36 10.18
N GLU A 25 -4.66 20.66 10.21
CA GLU A 25 -3.69 21.25 9.29
C GLU A 25 -2.27 20.73 9.59
N PRO A 26 -1.43 20.48 8.58
CA PRO A 26 -0.06 20.00 8.80
C PRO A 26 0.77 21.06 9.53
N PRO A 27 1.78 20.63 10.30
CA PRO A 27 2.65 21.55 11.02
C PRO A 27 3.42 22.48 10.06
N GLU A 28 3.84 23.66 10.56
CA GLU A 28 4.45 24.71 9.75
C GLU A 28 5.73 24.24 9.03
N GLU A 29 6.47 23.29 9.62
CA GLU A 29 7.64 22.68 9.00
C GLU A 29 7.29 21.94 7.70
N GLU A 30 6.11 21.31 7.62
CA GLU A 30 5.61 20.64 6.42
C GLU A 30 5.02 21.62 5.40
N ALA A 31 4.55 22.78 5.88
CA ALA A 31 4.08 23.90 5.05
C ALA A 31 5.22 24.80 4.55
N THR A 32 6.48 24.47 4.82
CA THR A 32 7.65 25.20 4.32
C THR A 32 8.12 24.63 2.97
N CYS A 33 8.31 25.51 2.00
CA CYS A 33 8.73 25.12 0.65
C CYS A 33 10.15 24.52 0.69
N PRO A 34 10.36 23.32 0.12
CA PRO A 34 11.68 22.67 0.15
C PRO A 34 12.72 23.32 -0.78
N VAL A 35 12.33 24.28 -1.62
CA VAL A 35 13.21 24.92 -2.61
C VAL A 35 13.80 26.23 -2.08
N ASP A 36 12.95 27.09 -1.53
CA ASP A 36 13.29 28.46 -1.14
C ASP A 36 13.06 28.75 0.36
N GLY A 37 12.47 27.80 1.10
CA GLY A 37 12.15 27.96 2.52
C GLY A 37 10.98 28.90 2.79
N ALA A 38 10.25 29.35 1.78
CA ALA A 38 9.08 30.20 1.95
C ALA A 38 7.88 29.38 2.45
N LEU A 39 7.00 30.01 3.24
CA LEU A 39 5.76 29.37 3.66
C LEU A 39 4.79 29.19 2.49
N ALA A 40 4.02 28.11 2.52
CA ALA A 40 2.93 27.90 1.59
C ALA A 40 1.91 29.04 1.69
N VAL A 41 1.45 29.54 0.54
CA VAL A 41 0.34 30.49 0.44
C VAL A 41 -1.00 29.78 0.23
N THR A 42 -0.98 28.51 -0.18
CA THR A 42 -2.17 27.66 -0.22
C THR A 42 -1.86 26.28 0.34
N ALA A 43 -2.80 25.72 1.10
CA ALA A 43 -2.82 24.33 1.54
C ALA A 43 -4.17 23.73 1.13
N THR A 44 -4.16 22.75 0.21
CA THR A 44 -5.38 22.10 -0.27
C THR A 44 -5.43 20.65 0.21
N PRO A 45 -6.41 20.29 1.05
CA PRO A 45 -6.59 18.91 1.46
C PRO A 45 -7.23 18.10 0.33
N GLN A 46 -6.65 16.95 0.03
CA GLN A 46 -7.14 15.96 -0.93
C GLN A 46 -7.26 14.60 -0.26
N ARG A 47 -8.48 14.07 -0.23
CA ARG A 47 -8.71 12.71 0.28
C ARG A 47 -8.24 11.68 -0.75
N PRO A 48 -7.57 10.59 -0.32
CA PRO A 48 -7.31 9.46 -1.20
C PRO A 48 -8.59 8.97 -1.86
N ALA A 49 -8.49 8.58 -3.13
CA ALA A 49 -9.60 7.93 -3.81
C ALA A 49 -10.00 6.64 -3.08
N ASP A 50 -11.29 6.27 -3.12
CA ASP A 50 -11.78 4.99 -2.58
C ASP A 50 -11.34 3.83 -3.47
N ARG A 51 -10.07 3.47 -3.33
CA ARG A 51 -9.34 2.47 -4.11
C ARG A 51 -8.46 1.68 -3.17
N VAL A 52 -8.40 0.36 -3.35
CA VAL A 52 -7.49 -0.45 -2.56
C VAL A 52 -6.04 -0.16 -2.91
N SER A 53 -5.18 -0.20 -1.91
CA SER A 53 -3.74 -0.35 -2.15
C SER A 53 -3.46 -1.82 -2.42
N VAL A 54 -2.51 -2.10 -3.32
CA VAL A 54 -2.08 -3.46 -3.66
C VAL A 54 -0.59 -3.55 -3.39
N SER A 55 -0.17 -4.56 -2.63
CA SER A 55 1.24 -4.73 -2.23
C SER A 55 1.72 -6.15 -2.49
N ILE A 56 2.93 -6.27 -3.03
CA ILE A 56 3.62 -7.55 -3.22
C ILE A 56 4.73 -7.61 -2.17
N VAL A 57 4.61 -8.54 -1.21
CA VAL A 57 5.46 -8.62 -0.03
C VAL A 57 6.34 -9.87 -0.13
N PRO A 58 7.68 -9.76 -0.01
CA PRO A 58 8.55 -10.94 -0.02
C PRO A 58 8.17 -11.93 1.09
N ALA A 59 8.10 -13.22 0.75
CA ALA A 59 7.92 -14.30 1.71
C ALA A 59 9.26 -14.84 2.26
N ALA A 60 10.37 -14.37 1.69
CA ALA A 60 11.73 -14.72 2.05
C ALA A 60 11.96 -14.55 3.56
N ARG A 61 12.41 -15.61 4.22
CA ARG A 61 12.68 -15.62 5.66
C ARG A 61 13.80 -16.58 6.01
N VAL A 62 14.60 -16.21 7.00
CA VAL A 62 15.68 -17.07 7.51
C VAL A 62 15.06 -18.32 8.13
N THR A 63 15.34 -19.49 7.54
CA THR A 63 14.86 -20.79 8.02
C THR A 63 15.90 -21.49 8.89
N ASP A 64 17.19 -21.20 8.68
CA ASP A 64 18.28 -21.63 9.54
C ASP A 64 19.23 -20.44 9.82
N PRO A 65 19.20 -19.86 11.03
CA PRO A 65 20.03 -18.70 11.36
C PRO A 65 21.52 -19.02 11.54
N VAL A 66 21.86 -20.29 11.78
CA VAL A 66 23.24 -20.76 11.98
C VAL A 66 23.92 -20.96 10.63
N ARG A 67 23.22 -21.60 9.70
CA ARG A 67 23.70 -21.81 8.32
C ARG A 67 23.36 -20.66 7.36
N LYS A 68 22.64 -19.64 7.86
CA LYS A 68 22.15 -18.49 7.08
C LYS A 68 21.33 -18.91 5.86
N LEU A 69 20.55 -19.99 5.99
CA LEU A 69 19.66 -20.44 4.92
C LEU A 69 18.39 -19.59 4.94
N VAL A 70 17.98 -19.13 3.77
CA VAL A 70 16.74 -18.40 3.57
C VAL A 70 15.79 -19.29 2.76
N GLY A 71 14.58 -19.45 3.26
CA GLY A 71 13.50 -20.13 2.53
C GLY A 71 12.64 -19.11 1.81
N HIS A 72 11.96 -19.55 0.75
CA HIS A 72 10.99 -18.73 0.00
C HIS A 72 11.59 -17.46 -0.63
N GLU A 73 12.89 -17.47 -0.99
CA GLU A 73 13.61 -16.30 -1.52
C GLU A 73 12.96 -15.67 -2.78
N SER A 74 12.29 -16.48 -3.60
CA SER A 74 11.65 -16.06 -4.85
C SER A 74 10.12 -16.11 -4.79
N GLU A 75 9.56 -16.11 -3.58
CA GLU A 75 8.12 -16.19 -3.38
C GLU A 75 7.59 -14.97 -2.63
N TYR A 76 6.32 -14.65 -2.88
CA TYR A 76 5.71 -13.40 -2.46
C TYR A 76 4.30 -13.62 -1.96
N TYR A 77 3.89 -12.86 -0.95
CA TYR A 77 2.49 -12.67 -0.61
C TYR A 77 1.93 -11.50 -1.42
N LEU A 78 0.67 -11.63 -1.82
CA LEU A 78 -0.10 -10.50 -2.33
C LEU A 78 -0.95 -9.95 -1.19
N GLU A 79 -1.09 -8.64 -1.10
CA GLU A 79 -1.94 -7.95 -0.13
C GLU A 79 -2.81 -6.90 -0.80
N ILE A 80 -4.03 -6.73 -0.30
CA ILE A 80 -4.84 -5.54 -0.54
C ILE A 80 -5.26 -4.89 0.77
N SER A 81 -5.28 -3.56 0.81
CA SER A 81 -5.76 -2.80 1.97
C SER A 81 -6.66 -1.64 1.56
N SER A 82 -7.63 -1.26 2.40
CA SER A 82 -8.40 -0.03 2.21
C SER A 82 -7.51 1.22 2.38
N PRO A 83 -7.93 2.40 1.86
CA PRO A 83 -7.14 3.64 1.96
C PRO A 83 -6.78 4.09 3.39
N ASP A 84 -7.61 3.72 4.35
CA ASP A 84 -7.44 3.97 5.78
C ASP A 84 -6.77 2.81 6.52
N SER A 85 -6.36 1.76 5.79
CA SER A 85 -5.81 0.51 6.31
C SER A 85 -6.67 -0.24 7.33
N SER A 86 -7.94 0.15 7.53
CA SER A 86 -8.85 -0.50 8.48
C SER A 86 -9.27 -1.91 8.04
N ARG A 87 -9.16 -2.18 6.73
CA ARG A 87 -9.46 -3.47 6.13
C ARG A 87 -8.25 -3.94 5.33
N MET A 88 -7.87 -5.20 5.52
CA MET A 88 -6.73 -5.82 4.85
C MET A 88 -7.00 -7.29 4.53
N LYS A 89 -6.47 -7.76 3.40
CA LYS A 89 -6.41 -9.18 3.03
C LYS A 89 -5.00 -9.51 2.54
N ARG A 90 -4.47 -10.65 2.98
CA ARG A 90 -3.18 -11.23 2.54
C ARG A 90 -3.42 -12.61 1.97
N SER A 91 -2.70 -12.98 0.91
CA SER A 91 -2.81 -14.30 0.30
C SER A 91 -2.43 -15.41 1.29
N ALA A 92 -3.20 -16.49 1.32
CA ALA A 92 -2.93 -17.64 2.19
C ALA A 92 -1.72 -18.46 1.73
N MET A 93 -1.40 -18.38 0.43
CA MET A 93 -0.23 -19.01 -0.19
C MET A 93 0.75 -17.95 -0.68
N THR A 94 2.00 -18.38 -0.84
CA THR A 94 3.02 -17.62 -1.55
C THR A 94 2.85 -17.82 -3.06
N LEU A 95 3.30 -16.83 -3.82
CA LEU A 95 3.16 -16.75 -5.27
C LEU A 95 4.54 -16.49 -5.89
N SER A 96 4.75 -16.92 -7.12
CA SER A 96 5.89 -16.40 -7.90
C SER A 96 5.67 -14.91 -8.21
N TRP A 97 6.76 -14.20 -8.55
CA TRP A 97 6.69 -12.78 -8.92
C TRP A 97 5.68 -12.52 -10.05
N ASP A 98 5.76 -13.29 -11.14
CA ASP A 98 4.88 -13.14 -12.30
C ASP A 98 3.41 -13.43 -11.97
N GLU A 99 3.17 -14.41 -11.09
CA GLU A 99 1.83 -14.70 -10.60
C GLU A 99 1.30 -13.58 -9.71
N ALA A 100 2.12 -13.03 -8.82
CA ALA A 100 1.76 -11.92 -7.96
C ALA A 100 1.37 -10.69 -8.78
N ILE A 101 2.14 -10.32 -9.80
CA ILE A 101 1.80 -9.22 -10.72
C ILE A 101 0.49 -9.48 -11.46
N ARG A 102 0.35 -10.67 -12.06
CA ARG A 102 -0.86 -11.04 -12.82
C ARG A 102 -2.12 -11.02 -11.95
N LYS A 103 -2.01 -11.43 -10.68
CA LYS A 103 -3.14 -11.36 -9.74
C LYS A 103 -3.34 -9.95 -9.20
N ALA A 104 -2.29 -9.17 -8.98
CA ALA A 104 -2.36 -7.78 -8.54
C ALA A 104 -3.17 -6.91 -9.51
N SER A 105 -3.02 -7.11 -10.82
CA SER A 105 -3.75 -6.34 -11.84
C SER A 105 -5.27 -6.52 -11.76
N LEU A 106 -5.77 -7.61 -11.17
CA LEU A 106 -7.20 -7.80 -10.93
C LEU A 106 -7.79 -6.76 -9.98
N PHE A 107 -6.97 -6.11 -9.16
CA PHE A 107 -7.39 -5.15 -8.15
C PHE A 107 -7.14 -3.69 -8.57
N GLU A 108 -6.62 -3.48 -9.79
CA GLU A 108 -6.37 -2.15 -10.31
C GLU A 108 -7.64 -1.29 -10.24
N GLN A 109 -7.50 -0.13 -9.60
CA GLN A 109 -8.57 0.86 -9.43
C GLN A 109 -9.87 0.32 -8.80
N ALA A 110 -9.83 -0.81 -8.09
CA ALA A 110 -11.02 -1.37 -7.46
C ALA A 110 -11.28 -0.69 -6.10
N PRO A 111 -12.53 -0.29 -5.80
CA PRO A 111 -12.93 0.00 -4.42
C PRO A 111 -12.93 -1.29 -3.58
N TRP A 112 -12.92 -1.16 -2.25
CA TRP A 112 -12.73 -2.30 -1.35
C TRP A 112 -13.71 -3.45 -1.60
N ASP A 113 -15.01 -3.18 -1.70
CA ASP A 113 -16.01 -4.25 -1.80
C ASP A 113 -15.88 -5.05 -3.10
N LEU A 114 -15.54 -4.37 -4.21
CA LEU A 114 -15.24 -5.01 -5.48
C LEU A 114 -13.94 -5.82 -5.41
N ALA A 115 -12.89 -5.25 -4.79
CA ALA A 115 -11.61 -5.93 -4.61
C ALA A 115 -11.78 -7.20 -3.75
N ALA A 116 -12.53 -7.13 -2.66
CA ALA A 116 -12.83 -8.27 -1.79
C ALA A 116 -13.60 -9.39 -2.52
N ALA A 117 -14.57 -9.03 -3.39
CA ALA A 117 -15.27 -10.00 -4.21
C ALA A 117 -14.34 -10.65 -5.27
N ARG A 118 -13.48 -9.86 -5.92
CA ARG A 118 -12.47 -10.36 -6.87
C ARG A 118 -11.46 -11.27 -6.18
N TRP A 119 -11.09 -10.96 -4.94
CA TRP A 119 -10.12 -11.69 -4.15
C TRP A 119 -10.53 -13.14 -3.93
N ALA A 120 -11.78 -13.36 -3.48
CA ALA A 120 -12.34 -14.68 -3.28
C ALA A 120 -12.34 -15.51 -4.59
N ARG A 121 -12.66 -14.87 -5.73
CA ARG A 121 -12.65 -15.52 -7.05
C ARG A 121 -11.24 -15.83 -7.56
N ALA A 122 -10.25 -15.04 -7.18
CA ALA A 122 -8.85 -15.25 -7.53
C ALA A 122 -8.19 -16.42 -6.76
N GLY A 123 -8.92 -17.04 -5.81
CA GLY A 123 -8.47 -18.20 -5.05
C GLY A 123 -7.39 -17.89 -4.02
N LEU A 124 -7.25 -16.62 -3.62
CA LEU A 124 -6.19 -16.16 -2.72
C LEU A 124 -6.42 -16.50 -1.24
N ASP A 125 -7.65 -16.91 -0.88
CA ASP A 125 -8.04 -17.28 0.50
C ASP A 125 -7.73 -18.75 0.85
N ARG A 126 -7.37 -19.61 -0.12
CA ARG A 126 -7.16 -21.05 0.13
C ARG A 126 -5.68 -21.37 0.16
N SER A 127 -5.18 -22.02 1.21
CA SER A 127 -3.94 -22.80 1.09
C SER A 127 -4.28 -24.05 0.27
N GLN A 128 -3.75 -24.19 -0.95
CA GLN A 128 -3.72 -25.51 -1.57
C GLN A 128 -2.70 -26.32 -0.77
N ASN A 129 -3.18 -27.05 0.23
CA ASN A 129 -2.43 -28.15 0.81
C ASN A 129 -3.09 -29.44 0.31
N PRO A 130 -2.79 -29.92 -0.91
CA PRO A 130 -2.98 -31.33 -1.20
C PRO A 130 -1.88 -32.07 -0.42
N LEU A 131 -2.26 -33.12 0.32
CA LEU A 131 -1.41 -34.04 1.09
C LEU A 131 -1.28 -33.75 2.61
N MET A 132 -2.26 -34.26 3.35
CA MET A 132 -1.96 -35.31 4.32
C MET A 132 -2.83 -36.53 3.95
N GLU A 133 -2.25 -37.41 3.13
CA GLU A 133 -2.57 -38.84 3.12
C GLU A 133 -1.68 -39.52 4.17
#